data_AF-A0ABD1KHK1-F1
#
_entry.id   AF-A0ABD1KHK1-F1
#
_cell.length_a   1.000
_cell.length_b   1.000
_cell.length_c   1.000
_cell.angle_alpha   90.00
_cell.angle_beta   90.00
_cell.angle_gamma   90.00
#
_symmetry.space_group_name_H-M   'P 1'
#
loop_
_entity.id
_entity.type
_entity.pdbx_description
1 polymer ?
#
loop_
_entity_poly.entity_id
_entity_poly.type
_entity_poly.pdbx_seq_one_letter_code
_entity_poly.pdbx_strand_id
1 'polypeptide(L)'
;MLIQEEKMRADAVFIRGGFSNWLKATEKFREHEKSAFHLDAVSKVAALNSTPISALLSEVVAKEQNTARVVLEEAFKTARYLVRQGLPHRGHDHRDGHFWQLMHDRTEPPEARQWMLRRDNWLSDNIQNEIIEQLAHAVQRKLVQEASTSHYFGLTADSTTDISSSEQFSCHLHFVDTDMYLQLKMLGGLTKDQTFLTVQDLARFMSALHPQTRGLFSEVERLVHLCLCLPVSTACSERSFSALRRLKTWLRSTVSQRRLTHMALLHIHKNVLDGLNLHEIIGEFIGQTPERKSTFGVKN
;
A
#
# COMPACT_ATOMS: atom_id res chain seq x y z
N MET A 1 30.13 20.73 -56.47
CA MET A 1 31.37 20.67 -55.67
C MET A 1 31.90 22.08 -55.41
N LEU A 2 32.71 22.69 -56.30
CA LEU A 2 33.43 23.97 -56.05
C LEU A 2 32.68 25.03 -55.19
N ILE A 3 31.44 25.38 -55.54
CA ILE A 3 30.63 26.41 -54.82
C ILE A 3 30.34 26.04 -53.35
N GLN A 4 30.32 24.75 -52.99
CA GLN A 4 30.18 24.30 -51.59
C GLN A 4 31.53 24.33 -50.84
N GLU A 5 32.65 24.11 -51.52
CA GLU A 5 33.99 24.14 -50.92
C GLU A 5 34.40 25.57 -50.54
N GLU A 6 34.06 26.57 -51.37
CA GLU A 6 34.24 27.99 -51.01
C GLU A 6 33.38 28.39 -49.81
N LYS A 7 32.11 27.97 -49.75
CA LYS A 7 31.24 28.25 -48.59
C LYS A 7 31.76 27.61 -47.31
N MET A 8 32.24 26.35 -47.37
CA MET A 8 32.91 25.72 -46.24
C MET A 8 34.17 26.48 -45.79
N ARG A 9 34.97 27.03 -46.72
CA ARG A 9 36.13 27.87 -46.38
C ARG A 9 35.74 29.20 -45.73
N ALA A 10 34.62 29.80 -46.14
CA ALA A 10 34.12 31.04 -45.52
C ALA A 10 33.69 30.82 -44.06
N ASP A 11 32.88 29.78 -43.79
CA ASP A 11 32.45 29.45 -42.41
C ASP A 11 33.59 28.92 -41.53
N ALA A 12 34.62 28.27 -42.09
CA ALA A 12 35.76 27.75 -41.31
C ALA A 12 36.50 28.84 -40.51
N VAL A 13 36.47 30.09 -40.96
CA VAL A 13 37.03 31.25 -40.23
C VAL A 13 36.27 31.47 -38.92
N PHE A 14 34.95 31.31 -38.92
CA PHE A 14 34.08 31.47 -37.75
C PHE A 14 34.04 30.23 -36.83
N ILE A 15 34.36 29.05 -37.36
CA ILE A 15 34.31 27.77 -36.61
C ILE A 15 35.67 27.37 -36.02
N ARG A 16 36.80 27.70 -36.67
CA ARG A 16 38.15 27.27 -36.24
C ARG A 16 39.26 28.31 -36.38
N GLY A 17 39.18 29.21 -37.38
CA GLY A 17 40.31 30.08 -37.75
C GLY A 17 40.46 31.36 -36.91
N GLY A 18 39.35 31.91 -36.42
CA GLY A 18 39.30 33.26 -35.85
C GLY A 18 39.23 34.33 -36.95
N PHE A 19 38.41 35.37 -36.74
CA PHE A 19 38.20 36.44 -37.71
C PHE A 19 39.15 37.63 -37.45
N SER A 20 39.97 37.97 -38.43
CA SER A 20 41.01 39.02 -38.31
C SER A 20 40.78 40.27 -39.15
N ASN A 21 39.98 40.21 -40.22
CA ASN A 21 39.80 41.32 -41.17
C ASN A 21 38.63 42.23 -40.79
N TRP A 22 38.78 42.96 -39.67
CA TRP A 22 37.73 43.80 -39.08
C TRP A 22 37.17 44.88 -40.01
N LEU A 23 37.95 45.35 -41.00
CA LEU A 23 37.50 46.28 -42.04
C LEU A 23 36.36 45.72 -42.92
N LYS A 24 36.18 44.40 -42.99
CA LYS A 24 35.08 43.73 -43.71
C LYS A 24 34.15 42.94 -42.78
N ALA A 25 34.18 43.20 -41.46
CA ALA A 25 33.38 42.48 -40.47
C ALA A 25 31.88 42.51 -40.79
N THR A 26 31.29 43.69 -41.00
CA THR A 26 29.84 43.86 -41.24
C THR A 26 29.35 43.21 -42.54
N GLU A 27 30.20 43.10 -43.55
CA GLU A 27 29.93 42.36 -44.79
C GLU A 27 29.95 40.85 -44.53
N LYS A 28 31.05 40.33 -43.96
CA LYS A 28 31.25 38.89 -43.74
C LYS A 28 30.35 38.31 -42.66
N PHE A 29 29.95 39.08 -41.65
CA PHE A 29 29.01 38.64 -40.62
C PHE A 29 27.60 38.43 -41.21
N ARG A 30 27.15 39.28 -42.15
CA ARG A 30 25.86 39.13 -42.86
C ARG A 30 25.83 37.98 -43.87
N GLU A 31 26.99 37.52 -44.33
CA GLU A 31 27.11 36.28 -45.09
C GLU A 31 27.05 35.06 -44.17
N HIS A 32 27.77 35.10 -43.04
CA HIS A 32 27.79 34.03 -42.04
C HIS A 32 26.43 33.83 -41.34
N GLU A 33 25.71 34.91 -41.00
CA GLU A 33 24.36 34.90 -40.43
C GLU A 33 23.37 34.05 -41.27
N LYS A 34 23.58 34.01 -42.59
CA LYS A 34 22.77 33.26 -43.57
C LYS A 34 23.34 31.87 -43.87
N SER A 35 24.41 31.45 -43.21
CA SER A 35 25.04 30.15 -43.44
C SER A 35 24.29 29.04 -42.70
N ALA A 36 24.35 27.83 -43.26
CA ALA A 36 23.67 26.67 -42.68
C ALA A 36 24.21 26.34 -41.28
N PHE A 37 25.50 26.59 -41.02
CA PHE A 37 26.11 26.35 -39.70
C PHE A 37 25.66 27.38 -38.66
N HIS A 38 25.49 28.64 -39.05
CA HIS A 38 24.95 29.67 -38.15
C HIS A 38 23.48 29.38 -37.81
N LEU A 39 22.65 29.09 -38.81
CA LEU A 39 21.24 28.78 -38.60
C LEU A 39 21.03 27.50 -37.77
N ASP A 40 21.82 26.45 -38.02
CA ASP A 40 21.84 25.22 -37.20
C ASP A 40 22.24 25.53 -35.74
N ALA A 41 23.33 26.27 -35.51
CA ALA A 41 23.77 26.65 -34.17
C ALA A 41 22.74 27.51 -33.43
N VAL A 42 22.15 28.52 -34.10
CA VAL A 42 21.09 29.37 -33.53
C VAL A 42 19.84 28.55 -33.22
N SER A 43 19.44 27.60 -34.08
CA SER A 43 18.30 26.71 -33.81
C SER A 43 18.53 25.82 -32.58
N LYS A 44 19.77 25.34 -32.38
CA LYS A 44 20.17 24.53 -31.22
C LYS A 44 20.24 25.36 -29.94
N VAL A 45 20.73 26.59 -29.99
CA VAL A 45 20.72 27.52 -28.84
C VAL A 45 19.29 27.93 -28.49
N ALA A 46 18.43 28.19 -29.48
CA ALA A 46 17.00 28.44 -29.25
C ALA A 46 16.29 27.23 -28.63
N ALA A 47 16.57 26.01 -29.11
CA ALA A 47 16.05 24.78 -28.54
C ALA A 47 16.48 24.60 -27.07
N LEU A 48 17.77 24.81 -26.76
CA LEU A 48 18.29 24.76 -25.38
C LEU A 48 17.66 25.83 -24.46
N ASN A 49 17.30 26.99 -24.99
CA ASN A 49 16.63 28.06 -24.24
C ASN A 49 15.10 27.90 -24.14
N SER A 50 14.50 26.89 -24.77
CA SER A 50 13.03 26.72 -24.83
C SER A 50 12.41 26.34 -23.49
N THR A 51 13.14 25.58 -22.68
CA THR A 51 12.68 25.03 -21.39
C THR A 51 13.68 25.39 -20.29
N PRO A 52 13.28 26.12 -19.23
CA PRO A 52 14.21 26.43 -18.14
C PRO A 52 14.61 25.13 -17.43
N ILE A 53 15.88 25.04 -17.03
CA ILE A 53 16.47 23.83 -16.42
C ILE A 53 15.68 23.38 -15.18
N SER A 54 15.08 24.32 -14.43
CA SER A 54 14.18 24.03 -13.30
C SER A 54 12.93 23.23 -13.69
N ALA A 55 12.34 23.47 -14.87
CA ALA A 55 11.20 22.70 -15.36
C ALA A 55 11.63 21.28 -15.75
N LEU A 56 12.77 21.14 -16.45
CA LEU A 56 13.31 19.84 -16.84
C LEU A 56 13.68 18.99 -15.61
N LEU A 57 14.29 19.60 -14.58
CA LEU A 57 14.55 18.95 -13.29
C LEU A 57 13.25 18.54 -12.58
N SER A 58 12.21 19.40 -12.61
CA SER A 58 10.91 19.07 -12.03
C SER A 58 10.22 17.90 -12.75
N GLU A 59 10.36 17.79 -14.08
CA GLU A 59 9.83 16.68 -14.87
C GLU A 59 10.56 15.36 -14.57
N VAL A 60 11.89 15.39 -14.48
CA VAL A 60 12.70 14.22 -14.07
C VAL A 60 12.32 13.75 -12.66
N VAL A 61 12.21 14.67 -11.69
CA VAL A 61 11.78 14.35 -10.32
C VAL A 61 10.36 13.79 -10.30
N ALA A 62 9.41 14.34 -11.06
CA ALA A 62 8.05 13.81 -11.16
C ALA A 62 8.03 12.39 -11.76
N LYS A 63 8.87 12.11 -12.77
CA LYS A 63 9.01 10.76 -13.33
C LYS A 63 9.59 9.79 -12.30
N GLU A 64 10.65 10.15 -11.58
CA GLU A 64 11.22 9.32 -10.52
C GLU A 64 10.21 9.03 -9.40
N GLN A 65 9.48 10.06 -8.94
CA GLN A 65 8.42 9.92 -7.93
C GLN A 65 7.31 8.97 -8.40
N ASN A 66 6.90 9.05 -9.67
CA ASN A 66 5.90 8.14 -10.24
C ASN A 66 6.41 6.68 -10.27
N THR A 67 7.66 6.46 -10.70
CA THR A 67 8.29 5.12 -10.66
C THR A 67 8.40 4.58 -9.24
N ALA A 68 8.76 5.43 -8.26
CA ALA A 68 8.78 5.08 -6.84
C ALA A 68 7.40 4.69 -6.31
N ARG A 69 6.33 5.38 -6.73
CA ARG A 69 4.93 5.03 -6.38
C ARG A 69 4.52 3.67 -6.92
N VAL A 70 4.89 3.31 -8.16
CA VAL A 70 4.58 1.99 -8.72
C VAL A 70 5.22 0.87 -7.89
N VAL A 71 6.49 1.03 -7.48
CA VAL A 71 7.16 0.08 -6.58
C VAL A 71 6.48 0.02 -5.20
N LEU A 72 6.06 1.17 -4.64
CA LEU A 72 5.37 1.21 -3.36
C LEU A 72 3.98 0.55 -3.42
N GLU A 73 3.23 0.74 -4.50
CA GLU A 73 1.95 0.07 -4.74
C GLU A 73 2.12 -1.45 -4.83
N GLU A 74 3.13 -1.95 -5.55
CA GLU A 74 3.43 -3.39 -5.57
C GLU A 74 3.91 -3.91 -4.21
N ALA A 75 4.65 -3.10 -3.42
CA ALA A 75 5.05 -3.47 -2.06
C ALA A 75 3.83 -3.68 -1.15
N PHE A 76 2.84 -2.78 -1.20
CA PHE A 76 1.57 -2.94 -0.48
C PHE A 76 0.74 -4.13 -1.00
N LYS A 77 0.63 -4.33 -2.32
CA LYS A 77 -0.07 -5.49 -2.92
C LYS A 77 0.61 -6.82 -2.56
N THR A 78 1.92 -6.83 -2.40
CA THR A 78 2.73 -8.02 -2.07
C THR A 78 2.68 -8.35 -0.58
N ALA A 79 2.81 -7.35 0.31
CA ALA A 79 2.57 -7.51 1.73
C ALA A 79 1.13 -7.99 2.01
N ARG A 80 0.12 -7.36 1.39
CA ARG A 80 -1.30 -7.78 1.49
C ARG A 80 -1.48 -9.25 1.10
N TYR A 81 -0.91 -9.67 -0.03
CA TYR A 81 -1.00 -11.06 -0.50
C TYR A 81 -0.35 -12.06 0.48
N LEU A 82 0.87 -11.77 0.94
CA LEU A 82 1.60 -12.66 1.85
C LEU A 82 0.91 -12.79 3.21
N VAL A 83 0.44 -11.69 3.80
CA VAL A 83 -0.30 -11.75 5.07
C VAL A 83 -1.67 -12.45 4.89
N ARG A 84 -2.41 -12.17 3.81
CA ARG A 84 -3.66 -12.86 3.47
C ARG A 84 -3.49 -14.37 3.45
N GLN A 85 -2.47 -14.87 2.76
CA GLN A 85 -2.18 -16.32 2.69
C GLN A 85 -1.44 -16.85 3.93
N GLY A 86 -1.03 -15.99 4.86
CA GLY A 86 -0.24 -16.37 6.02
C GLY A 86 1.19 -16.80 5.70
N LEU A 87 1.74 -16.43 4.54
CA LEU A 87 3.06 -16.82 4.01
C LEU A 87 4.21 -15.98 4.62
N PRO A 88 5.42 -16.56 4.78
CA PRO A 88 6.55 -15.83 5.33
C PRO A 88 7.02 -14.80 4.31
N HIS A 89 7.40 -13.61 4.77
CA HIS A 89 7.86 -12.52 3.90
C HIS A 89 9.37 -12.60 3.64
N ARG A 90 10.12 -13.03 4.66
CA ARG A 90 11.58 -13.13 4.69
C ARG A 90 12.01 -14.58 4.50
N GLY A 91 13.13 -14.79 3.80
CA GLY A 91 13.81 -16.07 3.70
C GLY A 91 14.95 -16.14 4.72
N HIS A 92 15.93 -17.01 4.50
CA HIS A 92 17.20 -16.94 5.23
C HIS A 92 18.02 -15.71 4.81
N ASP A 93 18.03 -15.42 3.51
CA ASP A 93 18.57 -14.20 2.91
C ASP A 93 17.45 -13.27 2.41
N HIS A 94 17.77 -11.98 2.27
CA HIS A 94 16.83 -10.95 1.82
C HIS A 94 16.28 -11.21 0.41
N ARG A 95 17.09 -11.78 -0.49
CA ARG A 95 16.69 -12.09 -1.88
C ARG A 95 15.83 -13.35 -1.99
N ASP A 96 15.95 -14.25 -1.02
CA ASP A 96 15.21 -15.52 -0.97
C ASP A 96 13.90 -15.41 -0.18
N GLY A 97 13.59 -14.22 0.33
CA GLY A 97 12.27 -13.92 0.90
C GLY A 97 11.22 -13.79 -0.18
N HIS A 98 10.07 -14.46 0.01
CA HIS A 98 8.92 -14.37 -0.91
C HIS A 98 8.48 -12.92 -1.18
N PHE A 99 8.70 -11.98 -0.25
CA PHE A 99 8.43 -10.57 -0.49
C PHE A 99 9.32 -9.99 -1.60
N TRP A 100 10.63 -10.30 -1.59
CA TRP A 100 11.54 -9.81 -2.62
C TRP A 100 11.32 -10.51 -3.97
N GLN A 101 11.08 -11.82 -3.97
CA GLN A 101 10.79 -12.60 -5.18
C GLN A 101 9.48 -12.14 -5.85
N LEU A 102 8.37 -12.07 -5.11
CA LEU A 102 7.09 -11.57 -5.67
C LEU A 102 7.18 -10.11 -6.14
N MET A 103 7.99 -9.27 -5.48
CA MET A 103 8.26 -7.91 -5.96
C MET A 103 9.04 -7.91 -7.27
N HIS A 104 10.04 -8.77 -7.42
CA HIS A 104 10.82 -8.90 -8.65
C HIS A 104 9.94 -9.36 -9.81
N ASP A 105 9.09 -10.37 -9.59
CA ASP A 105 8.19 -10.93 -10.58
C ASP A 105 7.11 -9.93 -11.03
N ARG A 106 6.46 -9.24 -10.07
CA ARG A 106 5.37 -8.28 -10.35
C ARG A 106 5.83 -6.94 -10.92
N THR A 107 7.05 -6.53 -10.63
CA THR A 107 7.58 -5.26 -11.12
C THR A 107 8.05 -5.42 -12.55
N GLU A 108 7.15 -5.32 -13.52
CA GLU A 108 7.47 -5.43 -14.96
C GLU A 108 8.40 -4.31 -15.48
N PRO A 109 8.23 -3.02 -15.12
CA PRO A 109 9.02 -1.95 -15.74
C PRO A 109 10.51 -2.01 -15.35
N PRO A 110 11.46 -1.90 -16.30
CA PRO A 110 12.89 -1.98 -16.00
C PRO A 110 13.37 -0.83 -15.11
N GLU A 111 12.79 0.37 -15.27
CA GLU A 111 13.07 1.52 -14.40
C GLU A 111 12.67 1.25 -12.94
N ALA A 112 11.54 0.56 -12.72
CA ALA A 112 11.06 0.20 -11.40
C ALA A 112 11.91 -0.94 -10.78
N ARG A 113 12.31 -1.94 -11.57
CA ARG A 113 13.29 -2.96 -11.14
C ARG A 113 14.63 -2.35 -10.74
N GLN A 114 15.10 -1.35 -11.49
CA GLN A 114 16.34 -0.63 -11.15
C GLN A 114 16.18 0.24 -9.90
N TRP A 115 14.99 0.82 -9.68
CA TRP A 115 14.66 1.52 -8.44
C TRP A 115 14.71 0.59 -7.22
N MET A 116 14.18 -0.64 -7.31
CA MET A 116 14.28 -1.66 -6.24
C MET A 116 15.72 -2.07 -5.88
N LEU A 117 16.72 -1.77 -6.72
CA LEU A 117 18.13 -2.11 -6.53
C LEU A 117 18.97 -0.93 -6.02
N ARG A 118 18.34 0.23 -5.76
CA ARG A 118 18.97 1.38 -5.08
C ARG A 118 19.32 1.02 -3.62
N ARG A 119 20.13 1.87 -2.98
CA ARG A 119 20.58 1.69 -1.58
C ARG A 119 19.67 2.36 -0.55
N ASP A 120 18.53 2.89 -0.97
CA ASP A 120 17.51 3.46 -0.09
C ASP A 120 16.64 2.35 0.50
N ASN A 121 16.47 2.37 1.83
CA ASN A 121 15.92 1.26 2.60
C ASN A 121 14.38 1.11 2.50
N TRP A 122 13.76 1.51 1.39
CA TRP A 122 12.30 1.54 1.21
C TRP A 122 11.63 0.17 1.14
N LEU A 123 12.37 -0.89 0.79
CA LEU A 123 11.88 -2.28 0.85
C LEU A 123 12.35 -3.04 2.11
N SER A 124 13.02 -2.34 3.03
CA SER A 124 13.65 -2.95 4.21
C SER A 124 12.64 -3.57 5.17
N ASP A 125 13.16 -4.43 6.03
CA ASP A 125 12.45 -5.13 7.09
C ASP A 125 11.62 -4.24 8.01
N ASN A 126 12.01 -2.97 8.19
CA ASN A 126 11.27 -1.97 8.97
C ASN A 126 10.09 -1.41 8.19
N ILE A 127 10.29 -0.98 6.94
CA ILE A 127 9.18 -0.49 6.10
C ILE A 127 8.16 -1.61 5.86
N GLN A 128 8.58 -2.87 5.72
CA GLN A 128 7.67 -4.02 5.71
C GLN A 128 6.86 -4.17 7.00
N ASN A 129 7.42 -3.86 8.19
CA ASN A 129 6.63 -3.84 9.43
C ASN A 129 5.57 -2.74 9.38
N GLU A 130 5.96 -1.54 8.94
CA GLU A 130 5.06 -0.38 8.86
C GLU A 130 3.93 -0.58 7.85
N ILE A 131 4.19 -1.17 6.68
CA ILE A 131 3.15 -1.50 5.68
C ILE A 131 2.11 -2.46 6.29
N ILE A 132 2.56 -3.50 7.00
CA ILE A 132 1.68 -4.46 7.69
C ILE A 132 0.90 -3.77 8.80
N GLU A 133 1.52 -2.83 9.52
CA GLU A 133 0.87 -2.04 10.57
C GLU A 133 -0.18 -1.07 10.03
N GLN A 134 0.06 -0.35 8.93
CA GLN A 134 -0.95 0.52 8.31
C GLN A 134 -2.15 -0.28 7.79
N LEU A 135 -1.91 -1.43 7.16
CA LEU A 135 -2.98 -2.34 6.75
C LEU A 135 -3.78 -2.84 7.97
N ALA A 136 -3.10 -3.20 9.07
CA ALA A 136 -3.75 -3.67 10.29
C ALA A 136 -4.60 -2.57 10.95
N HIS A 137 -4.08 -1.35 11.08
CA HIS A 137 -4.83 -0.20 11.57
C HIS A 137 -6.03 0.13 10.68
N ALA A 138 -5.90 0.05 9.34
CA ALA A 138 -7.03 0.27 8.43
C ALA A 138 -8.14 -0.78 8.61
N VAL A 139 -7.79 -2.07 8.83
CA VAL A 139 -8.77 -3.09 9.23
C VAL A 139 -9.38 -2.77 10.59
N GLN A 140 -8.60 -2.43 11.62
CA GLN A 140 -9.13 -2.08 12.95
C GLN A 140 -10.11 -0.92 12.90
N ARG A 141 -9.77 0.18 12.20
CA ARG A 141 -10.66 1.35 12.04
C ARG A 141 -12.00 0.95 11.44
N LYS A 142 -12.00 0.10 10.41
CA LYS A 142 -13.22 -0.40 9.75
C LYS A 142 -14.05 -1.30 10.69
N LEU A 143 -13.40 -2.24 11.39
CA LEU A 143 -14.08 -3.12 12.37
C LEU A 143 -14.72 -2.33 13.52
N VAL A 144 -14.02 -1.32 14.05
CA VAL A 144 -14.53 -0.44 15.12
C VAL A 144 -15.66 0.47 14.62
N GLN A 145 -15.56 1.00 13.40
CA GLN A 145 -16.63 1.79 12.78
C GLN A 145 -17.90 0.95 12.60
N GLU A 146 -17.78 -0.28 12.10
CA GLU A 146 -18.93 -1.19 11.96
C GLU A 146 -19.51 -1.54 13.34
N ALA A 147 -18.66 -1.83 14.34
CA ALA A 147 -19.10 -2.09 15.70
C ALA A 147 -19.85 -0.91 16.36
N SER A 148 -19.42 0.32 16.10
CA SER A 148 -20.05 1.53 16.67
C SER A 148 -21.42 1.85 16.09
N THR A 149 -21.89 1.10 15.08
CA THR A 149 -23.28 1.19 14.61
C THR A 149 -24.24 0.37 15.47
N SER A 150 -23.75 -0.64 16.20
CA SER A 150 -24.57 -1.46 17.09
C SER A 150 -24.81 -0.76 18.44
N HIS A 151 -26.05 -0.81 18.92
CA HIS A 151 -26.41 -0.30 20.25
C HIS A 151 -25.89 -1.19 21.39
N TYR A 152 -25.61 -2.47 21.12
CA TYR A 152 -25.12 -3.44 22.10
C TYR A 152 -23.86 -4.15 21.60
N PHE A 153 -22.92 -4.42 22.50
CA PHE A 153 -21.73 -5.23 22.22
C PHE A 153 -21.39 -6.11 23.43
N GLY A 154 -20.95 -7.34 23.14
CA GLY A 154 -20.29 -8.24 24.08
C GLY A 154 -18.77 -8.21 23.86
N LEU A 155 -18.01 -8.52 24.91
CA LEU A 155 -16.56 -8.59 24.88
C LEU A 155 -16.10 -9.91 25.52
N THR A 156 -15.26 -10.68 24.83
CA THR A 156 -14.45 -11.74 25.48
C THR A 156 -12.99 -11.35 25.56
N ALA A 157 -12.34 -11.88 26.58
CA ALA A 157 -10.90 -11.87 26.78
C ALA A 157 -10.52 -13.29 27.20
N ASP A 158 -9.53 -13.89 26.53
CA ASP A 158 -9.15 -15.29 26.74
C ASP A 158 -7.67 -15.48 26.39
N SER A 159 -6.98 -16.38 27.08
CA SER A 159 -5.52 -16.56 27.02
C SER A 159 -5.11 -18.02 26.88
N THR A 160 -4.12 -18.30 26.03
CA THR A 160 -3.50 -19.62 25.93
C THR A 160 -1.99 -19.51 26.10
N THR A 161 -1.36 -20.57 26.62
CA THR A 161 0.08 -20.77 26.46
C THR A 161 0.34 -21.32 25.04
N ASP A 162 1.41 -20.83 24.42
CA ASP A 162 1.81 -21.22 23.06
C ASP A 162 3.06 -22.11 23.03
N ILE A 163 3.44 -22.62 21.86
CA ILE A 163 4.55 -23.58 21.66
C ILE A 163 5.93 -23.12 22.16
N SER A 164 6.09 -21.83 22.45
CA SER A 164 7.29 -21.23 23.05
C SER A 164 7.13 -20.91 24.54
N SER A 165 6.19 -21.56 25.23
CA SER A 165 5.82 -21.35 26.65
C SER A 165 5.41 -19.91 27.01
N SER A 166 5.13 -19.07 26.01
CA SER A 166 4.67 -17.69 26.17
C SER A 166 3.15 -17.63 26.17
N GLU A 167 2.56 -16.89 27.10
CA GLU A 167 1.13 -16.56 27.06
C GLU A 167 0.80 -15.69 25.84
N GLN A 168 -0.30 -16.01 25.18
CA GLN A 168 -0.92 -15.18 24.15
C GLN A 168 -2.34 -14.85 24.58
N PHE A 169 -2.60 -13.55 24.72
CA PHE A 169 -3.93 -12.99 25.03
C PHE A 169 -4.69 -12.69 23.73
N SER A 170 -5.98 -13.02 23.71
CA SER A 170 -6.91 -12.76 22.62
C SER A 170 -8.14 -12.04 23.15
N CYS A 171 -8.75 -11.19 22.31
CA CYS A 171 -9.92 -10.41 22.69
C CYS A 171 -10.87 -10.29 21.50
N HIS A 172 -12.16 -10.50 21.76
CA HIS A 172 -13.22 -10.56 20.76
C HIS A 172 -14.32 -9.57 21.07
N LEU A 173 -14.78 -8.85 20.05
CA LEU A 173 -16.00 -8.07 20.11
C LEU A 173 -17.13 -8.85 19.44
N HIS A 174 -18.30 -8.84 20.06
CA HIS A 174 -19.50 -9.52 19.57
C HIS A 174 -20.57 -8.45 19.41
N PHE A 175 -21.06 -8.21 18.20
CA PHE A 175 -22.16 -7.27 17.98
C PHE A 175 -23.17 -7.83 16.99
N VAL A 176 -24.35 -7.21 16.93
CA VAL A 176 -25.47 -7.64 16.09
C VAL A 176 -25.74 -6.56 15.07
N ASP A 177 -25.94 -6.97 13.83
CA ASP A 177 -26.29 -6.06 12.73
C ASP A 177 -27.74 -5.59 12.85
N THR A 178 -28.08 -4.50 12.16
CA THR A 178 -29.44 -3.94 12.08
C THR A 178 -30.50 -4.93 11.57
N ASP A 179 -30.09 -5.95 10.82
CA ASP A 179 -30.92 -7.07 10.34
C ASP A 179 -30.95 -8.30 11.30
N MET A 180 -30.54 -8.13 12.56
CA MET A 180 -30.40 -9.17 13.61
C MET A 180 -29.35 -10.26 13.33
N TYR A 181 -28.49 -10.10 12.33
CA TYR A 181 -27.40 -11.05 12.08
C TYR A 181 -26.26 -10.86 13.09
N LEU A 182 -25.82 -11.93 13.74
CA LEU A 182 -24.69 -11.91 14.67
C LEU A 182 -23.37 -11.68 13.92
N GLN A 183 -22.90 -10.44 13.93
CA GLN A 183 -21.59 -10.01 13.43
C GLN A 183 -20.53 -10.33 14.50
N LEU A 184 -20.07 -11.58 14.56
CA LEU A 184 -18.99 -12.00 15.46
C LEU A 184 -17.63 -11.49 14.92
N LYS A 185 -17.45 -10.18 14.98
CA LYS A 185 -16.20 -9.48 14.68
C LYS A 185 -15.35 -9.35 15.94
N MET A 186 -14.78 -10.47 16.38
CA MET A 186 -13.45 -10.41 17.00
C MET A 186 -12.53 -9.57 16.09
N LEU A 187 -11.37 -9.19 16.58
CA LEU A 187 -10.15 -9.13 15.77
C LEU A 187 -9.78 -10.51 15.09
N GLY A 188 -10.76 -11.39 14.78
CA GLY A 188 -10.64 -12.63 14.00
C GLY A 188 -11.76 -13.71 14.17
N GLY A 189 -12.52 -14.03 13.11
CA GLY A 189 -13.46 -15.18 13.04
C GLY A 189 -13.63 -15.68 11.58
N LEU A 190 -14.34 -16.76 11.20
CA LEU A 190 -15.13 -17.85 11.84
C LEU A 190 -15.25 -18.98 10.76
N THR A 191 -15.98 -20.11 10.83
CA THR A 191 -16.86 -20.81 11.82
C THR A 191 -16.13 -22.09 12.31
N LYS A 192 -16.67 -23.26 12.75
CA LYS A 192 -17.95 -24.02 12.90
C LYS A 192 -17.85 -24.78 14.26
N ASP A 193 -18.80 -25.52 14.86
CA ASP A 193 -20.18 -25.99 14.57
C ASP A 193 -20.87 -26.28 15.96
N GLN A 194 -21.98 -27.01 16.22
CA GLN A 194 -22.93 -27.85 15.43
C GLN A 194 -24.41 -27.41 15.61
N THR A 195 -25.14 -27.95 16.60
CA THR A 195 -26.63 -27.91 16.69
C THR A 195 -27.18 -27.76 18.11
N PHE A 196 -28.11 -26.83 18.29
CA PHE A 196 -29.27 -26.87 19.20
C PHE A 196 -30.36 -25.95 18.62
N LEU A 197 -31.57 -25.90 19.20
CA LEU A 197 -32.59 -24.90 18.84
C LEU A 197 -32.15 -23.52 19.37
N THR A 198 -31.95 -22.51 18.51
CA THR A 198 -31.17 -21.32 18.91
C THR A 198 -31.94 -19.99 18.95
N VAL A 199 -31.38 -19.05 19.71
CA VAL A 199 -31.74 -17.62 19.67
C VAL A 199 -31.57 -17.03 18.26
N GLN A 200 -30.73 -17.60 17.40
CA GLN A 200 -30.59 -17.15 16.00
C GLN A 200 -31.84 -17.46 15.17
N ASP A 201 -32.60 -18.49 15.52
CA ASP A 201 -33.85 -18.84 14.83
C ASP A 201 -34.98 -17.87 15.23
N LEU A 202 -35.02 -17.47 16.51
CA LEU A 202 -35.86 -16.38 17.00
C LEU A 202 -35.46 -15.03 16.39
N ALA A 203 -34.17 -14.78 16.20
CA ALA A 203 -33.67 -13.57 15.53
C ALA A 203 -34.10 -13.51 14.06
N ARG A 204 -33.95 -14.62 13.31
CA ARG A 204 -34.46 -14.75 11.93
C ARG A 204 -35.96 -14.50 11.84
N PHE A 205 -36.73 -15.02 12.79
CA PHE A 205 -38.17 -14.78 12.88
C PHE A 205 -38.48 -13.30 13.10
N MET A 206 -37.79 -12.63 14.04
CA MET A 206 -37.94 -11.19 14.30
C MET A 206 -37.58 -10.32 13.07
N SER A 207 -36.53 -10.67 12.33
CA SER A 207 -36.16 -9.99 11.07
C SER A 207 -37.18 -10.21 9.95
N ALA A 208 -37.90 -11.33 9.94
CA ALA A 208 -38.96 -11.62 8.98
C ALA A 208 -40.29 -10.92 9.30
N LEU A 209 -40.49 -10.40 10.52
CA LEU A 209 -41.69 -9.64 10.87
C LEU A 209 -41.68 -8.24 10.23
N HIS A 210 -42.86 -7.79 9.77
CA HIS A 210 -43.09 -6.43 9.28
C HIS A 210 -42.75 -5.39 10.37
N PRO A 211 -42.10 -4.24 10.05
CA PRO A 211 -41.52 -3.34 11.07
C PRO A 211 -42.50 -2.83 12.13
N GLN A 212 -43.77 -2.58 11.75
CA GLN A 212 -44.82 -2.18 12.70
C GLN A 212 -45.09 -3.26 13.76
N THR A 213 -45.00 -4.54 13.39
CA THR A 213 -45.14 -5.69 14.31
C THR A 213 -43.91 -5.89 15.17
N ARG A 214 -42.71 -5.61 14.65
CA ARG A 214 -41.44 -5.68 15.40
C ARG A 214 -41.45 -4.69 16.57
N GLY A 215 -41.90 -3.46 16.33
CA GLY A 215 -42.04 -2.42 17.35
C GLY A 215 -43.00 -2.74 18.52
N LEU A 216 -43.87 -3.75 18.40
CA LEU A 216 -44.70 -4.24 19.53
C LEU A 216 -43.90 -5.05 20.55
N PHE A 217 -42.69 -5.50 20.19
CA PHE A 217 -41.88 -6.44 20.96
C PHE A 217 -40.48 -5.89 21.30
N SER A 218 -40.35 -4.57 21.48
CA SER A 218 -39.06 -3.86 21.71
C SER A 218 -38.17 -4.50 22.77
N GLU A 219 -38.75 -4.96 23.88
CA GLU A 219 -37.97 -5.56 24.98
C GLU A 219 -37.54 -7.00 24.68
N VAL A 220 -38.31 -7.74 23.86
CA VAL A 220 -37.91 -9.05 23.33
C VAL A 220 -36.79 -8.87 22.30
N GLU A 221 -36.90 -7.86 21.44
CA GLU A 221 -35.87 -7.50 20.47
C GLU A 221 -34.55 -7.11 21.16
N ARG A 222 -34.59 -6.28 22.22
CA ARG A 222 -33.41 -5.99 23.07
C ARG A 222 -32.83 -7.24 23.72
N LEU A 223 -33.67 -8.12 24.27
CA LEU A 223 -33.21 -9.34 24.94
C LEU A 223 -32.56 -10.30 23.94
N VAL A 224 -33.09 -10.41 22.71
CA VAL A 224 -32.45 -11.18 21.62
C VAL A 224 -31.11 -10.56 21.21
N HIS A 225 -31.01 -9.24 21.04
CA HIS A 225 -29.72 -8.57 20.77
C HIS A 225 -28.68 -8.89 21.87
N LEU A 226 -29.07 -8.76 23.15
CA LEU A 226 -28.21 -9.10 24.29
C LEU A 226 -27.79 -10.57 24.28
N CYS A 227 -28.73 -11.50 24.10
CA CYS A 227 -28.42 -12.93 24.06
C CYS A 227 -27.56 -13.35 22.86
N LEU A 228 -27.62 -12.63 21.74
CA LEU A 228 -26.72 -12.84 20.58
C LEU A 228 -25.32 -12.25 20.82
N CYS A 229 -25.22 -11.10 21.49
CA CYS A 229 -23.94 -10.52 21.90
C CYS A 229 -23.20 -11.36 22.95
N LEU A 230 -23.92 -12.18 23.74
CA LEU A 230 -23.31 -13.01 24.78
C LEU A 230 -22.50 -14.20 24.19
N PRO A 231 -21.25 -14.40 24.64
CA PRO A 231 -20.37 -15.46 24.16
C PRO A 231 -20.73 -16.81 24.80
N VAL A 232 -21.39 -17.69 24.04
CA VAL A 232 -21.85 -19.01 24.54
C VAL A 232 -20.73 -20.05 24.67
N SER A 233 -19.52 -19.83 24.12
CA SER A 233 -18.38 -20.76 24.26
C SER A 233 -16.99 -20.15 23.98
N THR A 234 -15.97 -20.73 24.62
CA THR A 234 -14.53 -20.42 24.43
C THR A 234 -13.95 -20.88 23.08
N ALA A 235 -14.69 -21.67 22.30
CA ALA A 235 -14.26 -22.14 20.97
C ALA A 235 -13.97 -21.00 19.97
N CYS A 236 -14.41 -19.77 20.26
CA CYS A 236 -14.02 -18.58 19.51
C CYS A 236 -12.54 -18.22 19.69
N SER A 237 -11.97 -18.45 20.87
CA SER A 237 -10.55 -18.22 21.17
C SER A 237 -9.68 -19.30 20.53
N GLU A 238 -10.06 -20.57 20.67
CA GLU A 238 -9.32 -21.72 20.14
C GLU A 238 -9.05 -21.64 18.63
N ARG A 239 -10.03 -21.18 17.84
CA ARG A 239 -9.87 -20.99 16.39
C ARG A 239 -8.87 -19.89 16.04
N SER A 240 -8.84 -18.81 16.83
CA SER A 240 -7.89 -17.72 16.67
C SER A 240 -6.50 -18.11 17.15
N PHE A 241 -6.38 -18.90 18.22
CA PHE A 241 -5.13 -19.55 18.63
C PHE A 241 -4.65 -20.59 17.61
N SER A 242 -5.54 -21.31 16.91
CA SER A 242 -5.21 -22.18 15.78
C SER A 242 -4.66 -21.39 14.59
N ALA A 243 -5.25 -20.23 14.26
CA ALA A 243 -4.74 -19.33 13.23
C ALA A 243 -3.37 -18.73 13.62
N LEU A 244 -3.22 -18.29 14.88
CA LEU A 244 -1.94 -17.83 15.44
C LEU A 244 -0.87 -18.92 15.40
N ARG A 245 -1.21 -20.18 15.73
CA ARG A 245 -0.29 -21.32 15.68
C ARG A 245 0.09 -21.73 14.25
N ARG A 246 -0.78 -21.53 13.26
CA ARG A 246 -0.42 -21.60 11.82
C ARG A 246 0.47 -20.43 11.37
N LEU A 247 0.36 -19.26 12.00
CA LEU A 247 1.18 -18.07 11.68
C LEU A 247 2.50 -18.01 12.46
N LYS A 248 2.62 -18.68 13.61
CA LYS A 248 3.84 -18.82 14.41
C LYS A 248 4.38 -20.24 14.28
N THR A 249 4.74 -20.57 13.04
CA THR A 249 5.53 -21.77 12.73
C THR A 249 6.92 -21.68 13.36
N TRP A 250 7.61 -22.81 13.51
CA TRP A 250 9.00 -22.88 14.00
C TRP A 250 9.96 -21.93 13.23
N LEU A 251 9.74 -21.75 11.92
CA LEU A 251 10.47 -20.83 11.04
C LEU A 251 10.18 -19.32 11.29
N ARG A 252 9.45 -18.98 12.36
CA ARG A 252 9.08 -17.60 12.75
C ARG A 252 9.22 -17.34 14.25
N SER A 253 10.00 -18.15 14.96
CA SER A 253 10.25 -18.03 16.40
C SER A 253 10.76 -16.64 16.84
N THR A 254 11.40 -15.89 15.94
CA THR A 254 11.98 -14.55 16.16
C THR A 254 11.06 -13.38 15.79
N VAL A 255 9.80 -13.61 15.38
CA VAL A 255 8.87 -12.54 15.02
C VAL A 255 8.39 -11.78 16.28
N SER A 256 8.49 -10.45 16.27
CA SER A 256 8.02 -9.61 17.39
C SER A 256 6.49 -9.69 17.57
N GLN A 257 6.03 -9.67 18.82
CA GLN A 257 4.60 -9.85 19.15
C GLN A 257 3.68 -8.82 18.46
N ARG A 258 4.15 -7.57 18.29
CA ARG A 258 3.44 -6.53 17.52
C ARG A 258 3.22 -6.94 16.06
N ARG A 259 4.27 -7.38 15.34
CA ARG A 259 4.15 -7.85 13.95
C ARG A 259 3.28 -9.11 13.88
N LEU A 260 3.41 -10.04 14.83
CA LEU A 260 2.57 -11.25 14.88
C LEU A 260 1.09 -10.89 15.01
N THR A 261 0.74 -9.99 15.93
CA THR A 261 -0.64 -9.53 16.17
C THR A 261 -1.23 -8.88 14.92
N HIS A 262 -0.47 -7.99 14.26
CA HIS A 262 -0.91 -7.34 13.01
C HIS A 262 -1.09 -8.35 11.87
N MET A 263 -0.17 -9.30 11.70
CA MET A 263 -0.33 -10.37 10.70
C MET A 263 -1.50 -11.30 11.00
N ALA A 264 -1.78 -11.60 12.28
CA ALA A 264 -2.90 -12.45 12.69
C ALA A 264 -4.26 -11.77 12.41
N LEU A 265 -4.43 -10.52 12.84
CA LEU A 265 -5.62 -9.72 12.53
C LEU A 265 -5.92 -9.75 11.03
N LEU A 266 -4.92 -9.42 10.21
CA LEU A 266 -5.04 -9.31 8.76
C LEU A 266 -5.30 -10.65 8.06
N HIS A 267 -4.69 -11.74 8.53
CA HIS A 267 -4.91 -13.08 8.00
C HIS A 267 -6.33 -13.60 8.29
N ILE A 268 -6.86 -13.30 9.48
CA ILE A 268 -8.22 -13.75 9.85
C ILE A 268 -9.27 -12.83 9.19
N HIS A 269 -9.08 -11.50 9.20
CA HIS A 269 -9.94 -10.53 8.48
C HIS A 269 -9.60 -10.36 7.00
N LYS A 270 -9.12 -11.43 6.35
CA LYS A 270 -8.72 -11.40 4.94
C LYS A 270 -9.80 -10.86 3.99
N ASN A 271 -11.08 -11.05 4.30
CA ASN A 271 -12.21 -10.51 3.52
C ASN A 271 -12.34 -8.98 3.66
N VAL A 272 -12.10 -8.43 4.85
CA VAL A 272 -12.12 -6.97 5.11
C VAL A 272 -10.92 -6.32 4.42
N LEU A 273 -9.75 -6.98 4.47
CA LEU A 273 -8.48 -6.59 3.84
C LEU A 273 -8.53 -6.58 2.30
N ASP A 274 -9.33 -7.45 1.66
CA ASP A 274 -9.56 -7.40 0.22
C ASP A 274 -10.27 -6.08 -0.16
N GLY A 275 -11.31 -5.74 0.61
CA GLY A 275 -12.13 -4.53 0.46
C GLY A 275 -11.59 -3.29 1.18
N LEU A 276 -10.27 -3.11 1.18
CA LEU A 276 -9.60 -1.85 1.57
C LEU A 276 -9.06 -1.14 0.32
N ASN A 277 -9.22 0.18 0.26
CA ASN A 277 -8.59 1.00 -0.78
C ASN A 277 -7.10 1.19 -0.48
N LEU A 278 -6.23 0.50 -1.23
CA LEU A 278 -4.78 0.64 -1.06
C LEU A 278 -4.27 2.05 -1.40
N HIS A 279 -4.91 2.78 -2.32
CA HIS A 279 -4.43 4.11 -2.72
C HIS A 279 -4.57 5.14 -1.59
N GLU A 280 -5.66 5.07 -0.79
CA GLU A 280 -5.83 5.88 0.42
C GLU A 280 -4.77 5.56 1.48
N ILE A 281 -4.55 4.27 1.76
CA ILE A 281 -3.57 3.82 2.78
C ILE A 281 -2.13 4.16 2.37
N ILE A 282 -1.81 4.11 1.08
CA ILE A 282 -0.53 4.57 0.53
C ILE A 282 -0.41 6.10 0.63
N GLY A 283 -1.52 6.82 0.42
CA GLY A 283 -1.61 8.27 0.69
C GLY A 283 -1.31 8.61 2.16
N GLU A 284 -1.94 7.92 3.12
CA GLU A 284 -1.64 8.05 4.55
C GLU A 284 -0.16 7.76 4.84
N PHE A 285 0.38 6.65 4.31
CA PHE A 285 1.77 6.23 4.54
C PHE A 285 2.79 7.26 4.01
N ILE A 286 2.56 7.81 2.81
CA ILE A 286 3.40 8.89 2.23
C ILE A 286 3.21 10.19 3.03
N GLY A 287 2.00 10.45 3.54
CA GLY A 287 1.65 11.63 4.32
C GLY A 287 2.41 11.79 5.64
N GLN A 288 2.92 10.71 6.21
CA GLN A 288 3.51 10.65 7.55
C GLN A 288 4.84 11.38 7.72
N THR A 289 5.72 11.42 6.72
CA THR A 289 7.07 12.01 6.86
C THR A 289 7.47 12.87 5.64
N PRO A 290 8.26 13.94 5.81
CA PRO A 290 8.63 14.80 4.68
C PRO A 290 9.54 14.10 3.66
N GLU A 291 10.36 13.13 4.08
CA GLU A 291 11.21 12.35 3.21
C GLU A 291 10.36 11.51 2.24
N ARG A 292 9.27 10.89 2.73
CA ARG A 292 8.32 10.15 1.89
C ARG A 292 7.63 11.06 0.89
N LYS A 293 7.20 12.26 1.31
CA LYS A 293 6.62 13.28 0.41
C LYS A 293 7.61 13.70 -0.67
N SER A 294 8.91 13.78 -0.36
CA SER A 294 9.96 14.06 -1.34
C SER A 294 10.22 12.88 -2.29
N THR A 295 10.25 11.64 -1.79
CA THR A 295 10.59 10.44 -2.56
C THR A 295 9.46 9.95 -3.47
N PHE A 296 8.22 9.98 -2.98
CA PHE A 296 7.05 9.45 -3.70
C PHE A 296 6.17 10.56 -4.30
N GLY A 297 6.44 11.83 -3.98
CA GLY A 297 5.59 12.97 -4.31
C GLY A 297 4.32 13.06 -3.47
N VAL A 298 3.65 14.21 -3.51
CA VAL A 298 2.28 14.37 -3.00
C VAL A 298 1.35 14.45 -4.21
N LYS A 299 0.31 13.61 -4.25
CA LYS A 299 -0.86 13.89 -5.09
C LYS A 299 -1.74 14.85 -4.29
N ASN A 300 -2.02 16.01 -4.87
CA ASN A 300 -3.16 16.83 -4.48
C ASN A 300 -4.47 16.18 -4.98
#